data_AF-V7BSC9-F1
#
_entry.id   AF-V7BSC9-F1
#
_cell.length_a   1.000
_cell.length_b   1.000
_cell.length_c   1.000
_cell.angle_alpha   90.00
_cell.angle_beta   90.00
_cell.angle_gamma   90.00
#
_symmetry.space_group_name_H-M   'P 1'
#
loop_
_entity.id
_entity.type
_entity.pdbx_description
1 polymer ?
#
loop_
_entity_poly.entity_id
_entity_poly.type
_entity_poly.pdbx_seq_one_letter_code
_entity_poly.pdbx_strand_id
1 'polypeptide(L)'
;VYGAFLLACYDNNNEEFQSICKIGTGFADSDLVERSSSLRSKVISRPKSYYRFGETMNPDVWFEASEVWEVRAAELTISPVHRAAAGIVDPNKGISLRFPRLIRLRHDKAPEQATSAEQVAELYKAQANNQANEQDEEDY
;
A
#
# COMPACT_ATOMS: atom_id res chain seq x y z
N VAL A 1 10.62 4.45 -18.35
CA VAL A 1 9.70 4.97 -17.32
C VAL A 1 8.92 3.79 -16.78
N TYR A 2 8.62 3.74 -15.49
CA TYR A 2 7.80 2.68 -14.90
C TYR A 2 6.32 3.10 -14.94
N GLY A 3 5.44 2.21 -15.42
CA GLY A 3 4.01 2.51 -15.59
C GLY A 3 3.16 2.27 -14.34
N ALA A 4 3.69 1.52 -13.38
CA ALA A 4 3.03 1.27 -12.10
C ALA A 4 4.05 0.86 -11.03
N PHE A 5 3.68 1.04 -9.78
CA PHE A 5 4.50 0.80 -8.60
C PHE A 5 3.75 -0.09 -7.62
N LEU A 6 4.47 -1.00 -6.97
CA LEU A 6 3.96 -1.79 -5.86
C LEU A 6 4.26 -1.05 -4.56
N LEU A 7 3.21 -0.78 -3.77
CA LEU A 7 3.33 -0.12 -2.48
C LEU A 7 3.13 -1.11 -1.34
N ALA A 8 3.63 -0.72 -0.16
CA ALA A 8 3.52 -1.47 1.06
C ALA A 8 3.19 -0.56 2.25
N CYS A 9 2.54 -1.14 3.27
CA CYS A 9 2.49 -0.59 4.62
C CYS A 9 3.61 -1.22 5.47
N TYR A 10 3.86 -0.67 6.66
CA TYR A 10 4.88 -1.19 7.56
C TYR A 10 4.25 -1.97 8.72
N ASP A 11 4.74 -3.17 9.00
CA ASP A 11 4.34 -3.95 10.18
C ASP A 11 5.38 -3.75 11.27
N ASN A 12 4.99 -3.03 12.33
CA ASN A 12 5.90 -2.71 13.44
C ASN A 12 6.23 -3.93 14.30
N ASN A 13 5.35 -4.93 14.35
CA ASN A 13 5.54 -6.11 15.20
C ASN A 13 6.57 -7.07 14.61
N ASN A 14 6.55 -7.21 13.28
CA ASN A 14 7.45 -8.10 12.54
C ASN A 14 8.62 -7.36 11.86
N GLU A 15 8.62 -6.03 11.87
CA GLU A 15 9.58 -5.16 11.18
C GLU A 15 9.63 -5.41 9.66
N GLU A 16 8.44 -5.54 9.04
CA GLU A 16 8.29 -5.99 7.64
C GLU A 16 7.49 -5.00 6.78
N PHE A 17 7.81 -4.94 5.49
CA PHE A 17 7.01 -4.20 4.50
C PHE A 17 5.99 -5.12 3.85
N GLN A 18 4.71 -4.87 4.11
CA GLN A 18 3.61 -5.69 3.62
C GLN A 18 2.90 -5.02 2.45
N SER A 19 2.86 -5.69 1.31
CA SER A 19 2.25 -5.13 0.10
C SER A 19 0.76 -4.80 0.31
N ILE A 20 0.35 -3.62 -0.16
CA ILE A 20 -1.02 -3.10 0.04
C ILE A 20 -1.72 -2.76 -1.29
N CYS A 21 -1.02 -2.24 -2.29
CA CYS A 21 -1.66 -1.97 -3.59
C CYS A 21 -0.63 -1.81 -4.71
N LYS A 22 -1.10 -1.97 -5.95
CA LYS A 22 -0.41 -1.50 -7.16
C LYS A 22 -1.01 -0.16 -7.58
N ILE A 23 -0.17 0.85 -7.80
CA ILE A 23 -0.59 2.18 -8.19
C ILE A 23 0.04 2.58 -9.53
N GLY A 24 -0.77 3.11 -10.43
CA GLY A 24 -0.32 3.69 -11.70
C GLY A 24 -1.08 4.97 -12.06
N THR A 25 -1.79 5.55 -11.08
CA THR A 25 -2.66 6.71 -11.30
C THR A 25 -2.38 7.81 -10.26
N GLY A 26 -2.65 9.07 -10.62
CA GLY A 26 -2.33 10.24 -9.78
C GLY A 26 -0.93 10.82 -10.00
N PHE A 27 -0.25 10.43 -11.08
CA PHE A 27 1.04 11.01 -11.47
C PHE A 27 0.85 11.94 -12.66
N ALA A 28 1.49 13.11 -12.65
CA ALA A 28 1.75 13.82 -13.90
C ALA A 28 2.87 13.11 -14.67
N ASP A 29 2.94 13.32 -16.00
CA ASP A 29 3.97 12.70 -16.84
C ASP A 29 5.40 13.07 -16.38
N SER A 30 5.59 14.32 -15.94
CA SER A 30 6.85 14.78 -15.35
C SER A 30 7.23 13.99 -14.10
N ASP A 31 6.25 13.72 -13.23
CA ASP A 31 6.47 12.98 -11.99
C ASP A 31 6.87 11.54 -12.28
N LEU A 32 6.25 10.89 -13.27
CA LEU A 32 6.62 9.54 -13.67
C LEU A 32 8.07 9.46 -14.15
N VAL A 33 8.53 10.45 -14.93
CA VAL A 33 9.91 10.52 -15.42
C VAL A 33 10.88 10.75 -14.27
N GLU A 34 10.59 11.70 -13.38
CA GLU A 34 11.42 12.01 -12.23
C GLU A 34 11.53 10.80 -11.27
N ARG A 35 10.38 10.20 -10.91
CA ARG A 35 10.33 9.02 -10.04
C ARG A 35 11.07 7.84 -10.65
N SER A 36 10.85 7.57 -11.93
CA SER A 36 11.59 6.53 -12.65
C SER A 36 13.09 6.78 -12.65
N SER A 37 13.54 8.03 -12.59
CA SER A 37 14.95 8.38 -12.56
C SER A 37 15.53 8.26 -11.14
N SER A 38 14.81 8.74 -10.12
CA SER A 38 15.15 8.60 -8.70
C SER A 38 15.35 7.13 -8.31
N LEU A 39 14.35 6.30 -8.62
CA LEU A 39 14.30 4.90 -8.22
C LEU A 39 15.28 4.00 -8.95
N ARG A 40 15.82 4.40 -10.12
CA ARG A 40 16.87 3.62 -10.84
C ARG A 40 18.07 3.33 -9.96
N SER A 41 18.47 4.28 -9.12
CA SER A 41 19.60 4.11 -8.19
C SER A 41 19.29 3.16 -7.01
N LYS A 42 18.02 2.81 -6.83
CA LYS A 42 17.51 1.97 -5.75
C LYS A 42 17.12 0.57 -6.20
N VAL A 43 17.39 0.21 -7.47
CA VAL A 43 17.07 -1.10 -8.01
C VAL A 43 17.87 -2.19 -7.30
N ILE A 44 17.19 -3.26 -6.90
CA ILE A 44 17.79 -4.46 -6.32
C ILE A 44 17.44 -5.69 -7.16
N SER A 45 18.34 -6.67 -7.16
CA SER A 45 18.18 -7.87 -7.98
C SER A 45 17.14 -8.85 -7.44
N ARG A 46 16.85 -8.80 -6.14
CA ARG A 46 15.91 -9.68 -5.45
C ARG A 46 15.20 -8.92 -4.33
N PRO A 47 13.94 -9.27 -4.00
CA PRO A 47 13.25 -8.69 -2.86
C PRO A 47 13.99 -9.01 -1.56
N LYS A 48 13.89 -8.11 -0.59
CA LYS A 48 14.47 -8.31 0.74
C LYS A 48 13.66 -9.35 1.51
N SER A 49 14.32 -10.02 2.46
CA SER A 49 13.67 -11.04 3.30
C SER A 49 12.55 -10.50 4.18
N TYR A 50 12.55 -9.20 4.47
CA TYR A 50 11.52 -8.50 5.25
C TYR A 50 10.43 -7.87 4.35
N TYR A 51 10.40 -8.18 3.06
CA TYR A 51 9.26 -7.84 2.20
C TYR A 51 8.24 -8.98 2.23
N ARG A 52 6.97 -8.64 2.44
CA ARG A 52 5.84 -9.57 2.43
C ARG A 52 4.89 -9.21 1.31
N PHE A 53 4.81 -10.08 0.31
CA PHE A 53 3.98 -9.87 -0.87
C PHE A 53 3.28 -11.18 -1.27
N GLY A 54 2.22 -11.08 -2.06
CA GLY A 54 1.52 -12.25 -2.59
C GLY A 54 2.41 -13.06 -3.52
N GLU A 55 2.26 -14.38 -3.53
CA GLU A 55 3.07 -15.29 -4.35
C GLU A 55 2.90 -15.04 -5.85
N THR A 56 1.71 -14.58 -6.25
CA THR A 56 1.38 -14.21 -7.63
C THR A 56 1.90 -12.83 -8.02
N MET A 57 2.48 -12.09 -7.08
CA MET A 57 2.98 -10.74 -7.32
C MET A 57 4.44 -10.80 -7.75
N ASN A 58 4.65 -10.54 -9.03
CA ASN A 58 5.98 -10.56 -9.65
C ASN A 58 6.26 -9.20 -10.32
N PRO A 59 6.74 -8.20 -9.56
CA PRO A 59 7.24 -6.94 -10.12
C PRO A 59 8.38 -7.18 -11.10
N ASP A 60 8.40 -6.45 -12.21
CA ASP A 60 9.49 -6.51 -13.19
C ASP A 60 10.83 -6.04 -12.60
N VAL A 61 10.75 -5.15 -11.62
CA VAL A 61 11.89 -4.52 -10.95
C VAL A 61 11.58 -4.38 -9.47
N TRP A 62 12.55 -4.72 -8.63
CA TRP A 62 12.49 -4.50 -7.19
C TRP A 62 13.30 -3.28 -6.79
N PHE A 63 12.83 -2.57 -5.77
CA PHE A 63 13.52 -1.39 -5.23
C PHE A 63 13.83 -1.57 -3.73
N GLU A 64 14.89 -0.93 -3.27
CA GLU A 64 15.08 -0.63 -1.84
C GLU A 64 13.92 0.26 -1.36
N ALA A 65 13.33 -0.09 -0.22
CA ALA A 65 12.35 0.73 0.46
C ALA A 65 13.04 2.04 0.86
N SER A 66 12.64 3.13 0.21
CA SER A 66 13.36 4.40 0.31
C SER A 66 12.47 5.64 0.18
N GLU A 67 11.25 5.48 -0.33
CA GLU A 67 10.32 6.58 -0.53
C GLU A 67 8.98 6.28 0.14
N VAL A 68 8.40 7.28 0.79
CA VAL A 68 7.05 7.20 1.37
C VAL A 68 6.12 8.08 0.57
N TRP A 69 5.01 7.50 0.13
CA TRP A 69 4.04 8.18 -0.74
C TRP A 69 2.71 8.34 0.00
N GLU A 70 2.15 9.55 -0.06
CA GLU A 70 0.80 9.81 0.41
C GLU A 70 -0.19 9.40 -0.67
N VAL A 71 -1.02 8.41 -0.36
CA VAL A 71 -1.97 7.81 -1.30
C VAL A 71 -3.38 7.97 -0.76
N ARG A 72 -4.29 8.39 -1.63
CA ARG A 72 -5.73 8.43 -1.35
C ARG A 72 -6.41 7.27 -2.04
N ALA A 73 -7.38 6.66 -1.38
CA ALA A 73 -8.21 5.59 -1.92
C ALA A 73 -9.68 5.89 -1.61
N ALA A 74 -10.60 5.25 -2.34
CA ALA A 74 -12.03 5.37 -2.07
C ALA A 74 -12.44 4.50 -0.87
N GLU A 75 -11.89 3.29 -0.80
CA GLU A 75 -12.16 2.33 0.27
C GLU A 75 -11.01 1.33 0.44
N LEU A 76 -10.99 0.66 1.59
CA LEU A 76 -10.17 -0.50 1.89
C LEU A 76 -10.99 -1.77 1.68
N THR A 77 -10.38 -2.80 1.11
CA THR A 77 -11.04 -4.09 0.83
C THR A 77 -10.17 -5.27 1.24
N ILE A 78 -10.78 -6.39 1.63
CA ILE A 78 -10.04 -7.64 1.86
C ILE A 78 -9.46 -8.13 0.54
N SER A 79 -8.17 -8.46 0.55
CA SER A 79 -7.41 -8.86 -0.62
C SER A 79 -6.80 -10.25 -0.46
N PRO A 80 -7.02 -11.17 -1.42
CA PRO A 80 -6.35 -12.46 -1.43
C PRO A 80 -4.89 -12.39 -1.92
N VAL A 81 -4.46 -11.27 -2.50
CA VAL A 81 -3.13 -11.11 -3.13
C VAL A 81 -2.20 -10.17 -2.37
N HIS A 82 -2.75 -9.22 -1.63
CA HIS A 82 -1.98 -8.32 -0.78
C HIS A 82 -1.85 -8.88 0.65
N ARG A 83 -0.81 -8.45 1.36
CA ARG A 83 -0.44 -9.00 2.67
C ARG A 83 -0.52 -7.97 3.80
N ALA A 84 -0.82 -6.71 3.49
CA ALA A 84 -1.03 -5.66 4.48
C ALA A 84 -2.07 -6.10 5.52
N ALA A 85 -1.71 -6.05 6.80
CA ALA A 85 -2.56 -6.42 7.92
C ALA A 85 -3.12 -7.86 7.87
N ALA A 86 -2.47 -8.76 7.13
CA ALA A 86 -2.85 -10.17 7.13
C ALA A 86 -2.70 -10.75 8.54
N GLY A 87 -3.70 -11.52 8.99
CA GLY A 87 -3.79 -12.04 10.35
C GLY A 87 -4.42 -11.09 11.37
N ILE A 88 -4.61 -9.80 11.06
CA ILE A 88 -5.24 -8.83 11.96
C ILE A 88 -6.76 -8.75 11.73
N VAL A 89 -7.17 -8.72 10.46
CA VAL A 89 -8.58 -8.61 10.04
C VAL A 89 -9.12 -9.94 9.51
N ASP A 90 -8.35 -10.61 8.68
CA ASP A 90 -8.64 -11.94 8.16
C ASP A 90 -7.43 -12.84 8.43
N PRO A 91 -7.62 -14.11 8.86
CA PRO A 91 -6.52 -15.00 9.22
C PRO A 91 -5.56 -15.31 8.07
N ASN A 92 -6.01 -15.21 6.81
CA ASN A 92 -5.22 -15.62 5.64
C ASN A 92 -5.07 -14.52 4.57
N LYS A 93 -5.94 -13.51 4.58
CA LYS A 93 -6.00 -12.44 3.57
C LYS A 93 -5.51 -11.11 4.16
N GLY A 94 -4.89 -10.29 3.32
CA GLY A 94 -4.53 -8.92 3.68
C GLY A 94 -5.60 -7.91 3.26
N ILE A 95 -5.22 -6.64 3.26
CA ILE A 95 -6.05 -5.51 2.86
C ILE A 95 -5.44 -4.85 1.61
N SER A 96 -6.31 -4.33 0.74
CA SER A 96 -5.92 -3.54 -0.43
C SER A 96 -6.70 -2.24 -0.51
N LEU A 97 -6.17 -1.30 -1.30
CA LEU A 97 -6.79 -0.01 -1.59
C LEU A 97 -7.59 -0.08 -2.90
N ARG A 98 -8.85 0.36 -2.88
CA ARG A 98 -9.65 0.55 -4.10
C ARG A 98 -9.48 1.96 -4.64
N PHE A 99 -9.20 2.06 -5.94
CA PHE A 99 -8.93 3.30 -6.65
C PHE A 99 -7.81 4.16 -6.03
N PRO A 100 -6.61 3.59 -5.77
CA PRO A 100 -5.51 4.34 -5.18
C PRO A 100 -4.98 5.39 -6.16
N ARG A 101 -4.80 6.61 -5.67
CA ARG A 101 -4.22 7.76 -6.39
C ARG A 101 -3.12 8.39 -5.56
N LEU A 102 -1.97 8.65 -6.20
CA LEU A 102 -0.90 9.42 -5.56
C LEU A 102 -1.41 10.84 -5.29
N ILE A 103 -1.14 11.34 -4.08
CA ILE A 103 -1.37 12.74 -3.71
C ILE A 103 -0.05 13.50 -3.74
N ARG A 104 0.97 12.98 -3.05
CA ARG A 104 2.31 13.59 -2.99
C ARG A 104 3.34 12.63 -2.40
N LEU A 105 4.61 13.00 -2.51
CA LEU A 105 5.70 12.34 -1.80
C LEU A 105 5.86 12.91 -0.39
N ARG A 106 6.31 12.05 0.53
CA ARG A 106 6.58 12.36 1.92
C ARG A 106 8.07 12.27 2.21
N HIS A 107 8.81 13.29 1.78
CA HIS A 107 10.24 13.43 2.06
C HIS A 107 10.55 13.62 3.55
N ASP A 108 9.53 13.95 4.34
CA ASP A 108 9.57 14.10 5.79
C ASP A 108 9.42 12.76 6.54
N LYS A 109 9.25 11.64 5.82
CA LYS A 109 9.06 10.31 6.42
C LYS A 109 10.09 9.31 5.91
N ALA A 110 10.68 8.57 6.84
CA ALA A 110 11.39 7.33 6.55
C ALA A 110 10.39 6.19 6.24
N PRO A 111 10.79 5.15 5.48
CA PRO A 111 9.95 3.99 5.17
C PRO A 111 9.29 3.34 6.40
N GLU A 112 10.00 3.25 7.51
CA GLU A 112 9.54 2.67 8.78
C GLU A 112 8.47 3.56 9.46
N GLN A 113 8.32 4.82 9.03
CA GLN A 113 7.29 5.76 9.48
C GLN A 113 6.07 5.81 8.52
N ALA A 114 6.00 4.90 7.55
CA ALA A 114 4.83 4.68 6.72
C ALA A 114 3.61 4.28 7.57
N THR A 115 2.43 4.29 6.95
CA THR A 115 1.22 3.80 7.62
C THR A 115 1.44 2.36 8.07
N SER A 116 1.11 2.09 9.34
CA SER A 116 1.30 0.78 9.94
C SER A 116 0.21 -0.23 9.54
N ALA A 117 0.52 -1.53 9.63
CA ALA A 117 -0.45 -2.60 9.41
C ALA A 117 -1.65 -2.48 10.38
N GLU A 118 -1.40 -2.09 11.63
CA GLU A 118 -2.44 -1.83 12.64
C GLU A 118 -3.35 -0.68 12.21
N GLN A 119 -2.78 0.44 11.77
CA GLN A 119 -3.56 1.58 11.26
C GLN A 119 -4.39 1.21 10.03
N VAL A 120 -3.86 0.38 9.13
CA VAL A 120 -4.62 -0.12 7.96
C VAL A 120 -5.82 -0.96 8.43
N ALA A 121 -5.63 -1.84 9.41
CA ALA A 121 -6.70 -2.64 9.98
C ALA A 121 -7.76 -1.80 10.69
N GLU A 122 -7.34 -0.79 11.46
CA GLU A 122 -8.24 0.17 12.12
C GLU A 122 -9.09 0.94 11.11
N LEU A 123 -8.47 1.47 10.06
CA LEU A 123 -9.18 2.19 8.98
C LEU A 123 -10.22 1.29 8.29
N TYR A 124 -9.87 0.03 8.02
CA TYR A 124 -10.81 -0.92 7.44
C TYR A 124 -12.02 -1.21 8.34
N LYS A 125 -11.78 -1.44 9.65
CA LYS A 125 -12.86 -1.68 10.61
C LYS A 125 -13.77 -0.44 10.78
N ALA A 126 -13.18 0.75 10.81
CA ALA A 126 -13.92 2.00 10.90
C ALA A 126 -14.81 2.23 9.65
N GLN A 127 -14.33 1.90 8.45
CA GLN A 127 -15.12 1.97 7.23
C GLN A 127 -16.36 1.07 7.29
N ALA A 128 -16.20 -0.18 7.72
CA ALA A 128 -17.30 -1.14 7.82
C ALA A 128 -18.41 -0.67 8.78
N ASN A 129 -18.01 -0.07 9.92
CA ASN A 129 -18.97 0.48 10.87
C ASN A 129 -19.74 1.67 10.30
N ASN A 130 -19.09 2.54 9.53
CA ASN A 130 -19.76 3.69 8.91
C ASN A 130 -20.75 3.25 7.83
N GLN A 131 -20.38 2.26 6.99
CA GLN A 131 -21.29 1.71 5.97
C GLN A 131 -22.53 1.03 6.58
N ALA A 132 -22.37 0.35 7.72
CA ALA A 132 -23.49 -0.25 8.44
C ALA A 132 -24.45 0.81 8.98
N ASN A 133 -23.91 1.89 9.58
CA ASN A 133 -24.73 2.99 10.10
C ASN A 133 -25.46 3.76 8.99
N GLU A 134 -24.84 3.95 7.82
CA GLU A 134 -25.48 4.59 6.65
C GLU A 134 -26.65 3.75 6.10
N GLN A 135 -26.52 2.42 6.09
CA GLN A 135 -27.63 1.52 5.73
C GLN A 135 -28.79 1.57 6.72
N ASP A 136 -28.48 1.61 8.02
CA ASP A 136 -29.51 1.73 9.06
C ASP A 136 -30.24 3.09 9.02
N GLU A 137 -29.63 4.17 8.51
CA GLU A 137 -30.29 5.47 8.34
C GLU A 137 -31.13 5.58 7.05
N GLU A 138 -30.78 4.87 5.98
CA GLU A 138 -31.55 4.86 4.72
C GLU A 138 -32.82 3.98 4.80
N ASP A 139 -32.88 3.04 5.74
CA ASP A 139 -34.03 2.15 5.96
C ASP A 139 -35.14 2.75 6.85
N TYR A 140 -35.06 4.05 7.22
CA TYR A 140 -36.08 4.80 7.97
C TYR A 140 -36.73 5.97 7.20
#